data_AF-A0A1E4ZKW7-F1
#
_entry.id   AF-A0A1E4ZKW7-F1
#
_cell.length_a   1.000
_cell.length_b   1.000
_cell.length_c   1.000
_cell.angle_alpha   90.00
_cell.angle_beta   90.00
_cell.angle_gamma   90.00
#
_symmetry.space_group_name_H-M   'P 1'
#
loop_
_entity.id
_entity.type
_entity.pdbx_description
1 polymer ?
#
loop_
_entity_poly.entity_id
_entity_poly.type
_entity_poly.pdbx_seq_one_letter_code
_entity_poly.pdbx_strand_id
1 'polypeptide(L)'
;MIKGREEGRQEGRQEGRQEGRKEDQELGKELGPELGLRNALYRLLQIKFGELSADQQKLIEQAGSSKLDEYLSKVLEAKSIQGVLAD
;
A
#
# COMPACT_ATOMS: atom_id res chain seq x y z
N MET A 1 -27.41 -21.78 -1.70
CA MET A 1 -26.53 -21.35 -2.81
C MET A 1 -25.95 -19.95 -2.56
N ILE A 2 -25.26 -19.72 -1.44
CA ILE A 2 -24.70 -18.39 -1.07
C ILE A 2 -23.18 -18.43 -1.02
N LYS A 3 -22.59 -19.56 -0.59
CA LYS A 3 -21.14 -19.77 -0.46
C LYS A 3 -20.31 -19.44 -1.72
N GLY A 4 -20.72 -19.94 -2.88
CA GLY A 4 -19.95 -19.73 -4.12
C GLY A 4 -19.86 -18.27 -4.59
N ARG A 5 -20.78 -17.39 -4.15
CA ARG A 5 -20.74 -15.96 -4.50
C ARG A 5 -19.84 -15.16 -3.56
N GLU A 6 -19.73 -15.59 -2.30
CA GLU A 6 -18.79 -15.01 -1.33
C GLU A 6 -17.34 -15.44 -1.64
N GLU A 7 -17.13 -16.71 -1.94
CA GLU A 7 -15.82 -17.27 -2.30
C GLU A 7 -15.27 -16.59 -3.56
N GLY A 8 -16.05 -16.51 -4.65
CA GLY A 8 -15.60 -15.83 -5.87
C GLY A 8 -15.33 -14.33 -5.70
N ARG A 9 -16.00 -13.65 -4.75
CA ARG A 9 -15.71 -12.23 -4.45
C ARG A 9 -14.46 -12.07 -3.59
N GLN A 10 -14.16 -13.02 -2.70
CA GLN A 10 -12.93 -13.01 -1.91
C GLN A 10 -11.71 -13.37 -2.78
N GLU A 11 -11.82 -14.39 -3.62
CA GLU A 11 -10.75 -14.80 -4.55
C GLU A 11 -10.46 -13.69 -5.55
N GLY A 12 -11.46 -13.13 -6.25
CA GLY A 12 -11.23 -12.04 -7.20
C GLY A 12 -10.63 -10.78 -6.55
N ARG A 13 -10.93 -10.52 -5.27
CA ARG A 13 -10.34 -9.41 -4.51
C ARG A 13 -8.90 -9.72 -4.06
N GLN A 14 -8.58 -10.97 -3.75
CA GLN A 14 -7.21 -11.39 -3.43
C GLN A 14 -6.33 -11.45 -4.68
N GLU A 15 -6.82 -11.99 -5.78
CA GLU A 15 -6.10 -12.09 -7.06
C GLU A 15 -5.83 -10.71 -7.64
N GLY A 16 -6.84 -9.83 -7.74
CA GLY A 16 -6.62 -8.44 -8.20
C GLY A 16 -5.66 -7.65 -7.31
N ARG A 17 -5.65 -7.91 -6.00
CA ARG A 17 -4.65 -7.32 -5.07
C ARG A 17 -3.26 -7.95 -5.20
N GLN A 18 -3.13 -9.17 -5.70
CA GLN A 18 -1.84 -9.82 -5.90
C GLN A 18 -1.25 -9.45 -7.27
N GLU A 19 -2.06 -9.38 -8.32
CA GLU A 19 -1.64 -8.93 -9.65
C GLU A 19 -1.25 -7.46 -9.64
N GLY A 20 -2.09 -6.56 -9.09
CA GLY A 20 -1.73 -5.14 -8.99
C GLY A 20 -0.46 -4.91 -8.17
N ARG A 21 -0.28 -5.65 -7.06
CA ARG A 21 0.97 -5.58 -6.26
C ARG A 21 2.21 -6.06 -7.01
N LYS A 22 2.07 -7.07 -7.88
CA LYS A 22 3.19 -7.58 -8.68
C LYS A 22 3.58 -6.59 -9.77
N GLU A 23 2.60 -6.01 -10.45
CA GLU A 23 2.85 -4.97 -11.46
C GLU A 23 3.52 -3.73 -10.86
N ASP A 24 3.03 -3.24 -9.71
CA ASP A 24 3.63 -2.08 -9.02
C ASP A 24 5.07 -2.34 -8.54
N GLN A 25 5.39 -3.58 -8.11
CA GLN A 25 6.73 -3.98 -7.69
C GLN A 25 7.73 -4.10 -8.85
N GLU A 26 7.29 -4.55 -10.03
CA GLU A 26 8.15 -4.63 -11.21
C GLU A 26 8.42 -3.24 -11.80
N LEU A 27 7.40 -2.37 -11.85
CA LEU A 27 7.54 -0.98 -12.32
C LEU A 27 8.48 -0.12 -11.44
N GLY A 28 8.47 -0.33 -10.12
CA GLY A 28 9.32 0.45 -9.19
C GLY A 28 10.83 0.23 -9.34
N LYS A 29 11.27 -0.85 -9.99
CA LYS A 29 12.70 -1.08 -10.28
C LYS A 29 13.21 -0.27 -11.47
N GLU A 30 12.32 0.16 -12.37
CA GLU A 30 12.64 0.93 -13.57
C GLU A 30 12.30 2.43 -13.46
N LEU A 31 11.35 2.82 -12.59
CA LEU A 31 10.76 4.17 -12.61
C LEU A 31 11.10 5.01 -11.37
N GLY A 32 12.36 5.42 -11.22
CA GLY A 32 12.75 6.58 -10.39
C GLY A 32 12.54 6.51 -8.86
N PRO A 33 13.10 7.48 -8.11
CA PRO A 33 13.18 7.42 -6.65
C PRO A 33 11.83 7.52 -5.93
N GLU A 34 10.87 8.29 -6.45
CA GLU A 34 9.58 8.51 -5.79
C GLU A 34 8.70 7.26 -5.77
N LEU A 35 8.66 6.53 -6.89
CA LEU A 35 7.94 5.26 -7.01
C LEU A 35 8.57 4.19 -6.09
N GLY A 36 9.91 4.19 -5.98
CA GLY A 36 10.65 3.37 -5.02
C GLY A 36 10.26 3.64 -3.57
N LEU A 37 10.20 4.92 -3.16
CA LEU A 37 9.76 5.32 -1.81
C LEU A 37 8.32 4.91 -1.54
N ARG A 38 7.43 5.11 -2.53
CA ARG A 38 6.02 4.75 -2.44
C ARG A 38 5.84 3.25 -2.23
N ASN A 39 6.54 2.44 -3.00
CA ASN A 39 6.54 0.98 -2.89
C ASN A 39 7.09 0.49 -1.55
N ALA A 40 8.18 1.08 -1.08
CA ALA A 40 8.74 0.76 0.23
C ALA A 40 7.74 1.08 1.35
N LEU A 41 7.10 2.24 1.30
CA LEU A 41 6.10 2.66 2.27
C LEU A 41 4.90 1.71 2.28
N TYR A 42 4.37 1.37 1.09
CA TYR A 42 3.29 0.39 0.94
C TYR A 42 3.62 -0.94 1.61
N ARG A 43 4.83 -1.47 1.34
CA ARG A 43 5.26 -2.75 1.87
C ARG A 43 5.36 -2.71 3.39
N LEU A 44 5.97 -1.67 3.95
CA LEU A 44 6.17 -1.55 5.40
C LEU A 44 4.84 -1.37 6.14
N LEU A 45 3.92 -0.55 5.61
CA LEU A 45 2.58 -0.38 6.17
C LEU A 45 1.79 -1.70 6.15
N GLN A 46 1.86 -2.45 5.04
CA GLN A 46 1.22 -3.77 4.96
C GLN A 46 1.81 -4.78 5.94
N ILE A 47 3.13 -4.80 6.12
CA ILE A 47 3.79 -5.69 7.08
C ILE A 47 3.38 -5.35 8.52
N LYS A 48 3.38 -4.05 8.88
CA LYS A 48 3.17 -3.62 10.27
C LYS A 48 1.69 -3.57 10.67
N PHE A 49 0.82 -3.15 9.76
CA PHE A 49 -0.58 -2.83 10.08
C PHE A 49 -1.60 -3.60 9.24
N GLY A 50 -1.18 -4.31 8.19
CA GLY A 50 -2.08 -5.07 7.31
C GLY A 50 -2.64 -4.25 6.15
N GLU A 51 -3.80 -4.63 5.64
CA GLU A 51 -4.35 -4.05 4.42
C GLU A 51 -4.62 -2.55 4.54
N LEU A 52 -4.20 -1.81 3.51
CA LEU A 52 -4.47 -0.38 3.38
C LEU A 52 -5.82 -0.16 2.70
N SER A 53 -6.60 0.79 3.20
CA SER A 53 -7.84 1.23 2.55
C SER A 53 -7.55 2.01 1.26
N ALA A 54 -8.56 2.15 0.39
CA ALA A 54 -8.43 2.92 -0.85
C ALA A 54 -8.05 4.39 -0.59
N ASP A 55 -8.57 5.00 0.48
CA ASP A 55 -8.24 6.38 0.85
C ASP A 55 -6.77 6.51 1.30
N GLN A 56 -6.27 5.53 2.05
CA GLN A 56 -4.86 5.50 2.48
C GLN A 56 -3.91 5.29 1.29
N GLN A 57 -4.30 4.43 0.34
CA GLN A 57 -3.54 4.24 -0.92
C GLN A 57 -3.49 5.54 -1.72
N LYS A 58 -4.63 6.20 -1.91
CA LYS A 58 -4.68 7.47 -2.64
C LYS A 58 -3.84 8.57 -2.01
N LEU A 59 -3.80 8.66 -0.67
CA LEU A 59 -2.92 9.59 0.04
C LEU A 59 -1.44 9.34 -0.26
N ILE A 60 -1.03 8.07 -0.30
CA ILE A 60 0.34 7.66 -0.59
C ILE A 60 0.69 7.92 -2.07
N GLU A 61 -0.25 7.69 -2.98
CA GLU A 61 -0.11 7.99 -4.42
C GLU A 61 0.06 9.48 -4.71
N GLN A 62 -0.65 10.33 -3.97
CA GLN A 62 -0.60 11.79 -4.14
C GLN A 62 0.57 12.44 -3.38
N ALA A 63 1.19 11.71 -2.45
CA ALA A 63 2.34 12.20 -1.71
C ALA A 63 3.59 12.25 -2.61
N GLY A 64 4.25 13.40 -2.63
CA GLY A 64 5.56 13.57 -3.25
C GLY A 64 6.69 13.00 -2.38
N SER A 65 7.89 12.93 -2.94
CA SER A 65 9.07 12.29 -2.35
C SER A 65 9.37 12.71 -0.89
N SER A 66 9.30 14.01 -0.57
CA SER A 66 9.57 14.51 0.79
C SER A 66 8.57 13.97 1.83
N LYS A 67 7.28 13.95 1.50
CA LYS A 67 6.23 13.44 2.40
C LYS A 67 6.31 11.92 2.52
N LEU A 68 6.66 11.22 1.44
CA LEU A 68 6.90 9.77 1.47
C LEU A 68 8.05 9.41 2.41
N ASP A 69 9.14 10.19 2.42
CA ASP A 69 10.27 9.98 3.33
C ASP A 69 9.89 10.23 4.81
N GLU A 70 9.09 11.26 5.05
CA GLU A 70 8.52 11.52 6.38
C GLU A 70 7.64 10.34 6.85
N TYR A 71 6.78 9.83 5.99
CA TYR A 71 5.96 8.67 6.28
C TYR A 71 6.81 7.44 6.56
N LEU A 72 7.87 7.19 5.79
CA LEU A 72 8.79 6.08 6.04
C LEU A 72 9.43 6.16 7.43
N SER A 73 9.80 7.36 7.88
CA SER A 73 10.30 7.59 9.23
C SER A 73 9.23 7.34 10.29
N LYS A 74 8.02 7.90 10.10
CA LYS A 74 6.87 7.73 11.01
C LYS A 74 6.44 6.26 11.15
N VAL A 75 6.58 5.44 10.10
CA VAL A 75 6.24 4.00 10.14
C VAL A 75 6.95 3.28 11.28
N LEU A 76 8.18 3.65 11.63
CA LEU A 76 8.95 2.96 12.66
C LEU A 76 8.28 3.08 14.04
N GLU A 77 7.73 4.24 14.36
CA GLU A 77 7.24 4.58 15.70
C GLU A 77 5.71 4.54 15.83
N ALA A 78 5.00 4.83 14.74
CA ALA A 78 3.55 4.94 14.76
C ALA A 78 2.88 3.63 15.18
N LYS A 79 1.76 3.74 15.90
CA LYS A 79 0.95 2.59 16.37
C LYS A 79 -0.22 2.26 15.43
N SER A 80 -0.42 3.05 14.38
CA SER A 80 -1.49 2.88 13.41
C SER A 80 -1.13 3.52 12.08
N ILE A 81 -1.83 3.12 11.00
CA ILE A 81 -1.69 3.73 9.67
C ILE A 81 -2.02 5.22 9.71
N GLN A 82 -3.08 5.60 10.43
CA GLN A 82 -3.46 7.00 10.61
C GLN A 82 -2.34 7.83 11.25
N GLY A 83 -1.59 7.26 12.21
CA GLY A 83 -0.46 7.94 12.83
C GLY A 83 0.73 8.13 11.89
N VAL A 84 0.87 7.30 10.86
CA VAL A 84 1.89 7.46 9.82
C VAL A 84 1.47 8.54 8.84
N LEU A 85 0.24 8.45 8.33
CA LEU A 85 -0.28 9.29 7.24
C LEU A 85 -0.86 10.63 7.73
N ALA A 86 -0.74 10.92 9.02
CA ALA A 86 -1.07 12.23 9.56
C ALA A 86 -0.04 13.27 9.09
N ASP A 87 -0.50 14.51 8.92
CA ASP A 87 0.38 15.63 8.54
C ASP A 87 1.49 15.85 9.57
#